data_AF-A0A0P1BIH0-F1
#
_entry.id   AF-A0A0P1BIH0-F1
#
_cell.length_a   1.000
_cell.length_b   1.000
_cell.length_c   1.000
_cell.angle_alpha   90.00
_cell.angle_beta   90.00
_cell.angle_gamma   90.00
#
_symmetry.space_group_name_H-M   'P 1'
#
loop_
_entity.id
_entity.type
_entity.pdbx_description
1 polymer ?
#
loop_
_entity_poly.entity_id
_entity_poly.type
_entity_poly.pdbx_seq_one_letter_code
_entity_poly.pdbx_strand_id
1 'polypeptide(L)'
;MSYIVLFELPTHSSGTGTGPLFSPNTWTTRLTLLHMNLPFRVVELDGPSLRHEYFTRVFGKRPLVPMIEVPDDQTCADLQEQALAASSSASQGHENGSVIGGPEFLKNRPGPQERGGRLVMDTMIIARTLHDIFPKLHSPFVPERSASEASISDLRAGANWAHLLKRGLGNSESRWSWHFELLAPAIAANMDPRVRTFFKSDEKNGKGGWQKLLALDRGELLARTRRSLRPISHHFSNPVPFSDDSAPPLFLQSPTRPGLSDAVIFGRYAMSAATDSTLSKAIWAEDPKVAREWFAANRRPEDAELPVVEGEWDGDITLPGLQGWIDRMMDWSGGHARSQLSQEQRPRAKLQASDFE
;
A
#
# COMPACT_ATOMS: atom_id res chain seq x y z
N MET A 1 0.92 -27.47 -4.00
CA MET A 1 0.88 -26.49 -2.88
C MET A 1 -0.28 -25.56 -3.14
N SER A 2 -1.17 -25.41 -2.16
CA SER A 2 -2.35 -24.54 -2.25
C SER A 2 -1.93 -23.08 -2.07
N TYR A 3 -2.64 -22.13 -2.69
CA TYR A 3 -2.33 -20.71 -2.57
C TYR A 3 -3.55 -19.83 -2.83
N ILE A 4 -3.52 -18.62 -2.28
CA ILE A 4 -4.42 -17.53 -2.67
C ILE A 4 -3.89 -16.86 -3.94
N VAL A 5 -4.76 -16.51 -4.89
CA VAL A 5 -4.36 -15.69 -6.05
C VAL A 5 -4.59 -14.23 -5.71
N LEU A 6 -3.53 -13.42 -5.68
CA LEU A 6 -3.61 -11.97 -5.55
C LEU A 6 -3.53 -11.33 -6.94
N PHE A 7 -4.56 -10.59 -7.31
CA PHE A 7 -4.57 -9.77 -8.50
C PHE A 7 -4.15 -8.34 -8.17
N GLU A 8 -3.16 -7.82 -8.90
CA GLU A 8 -2.60 -6.48 -8.68
C GLU A 8 -2.30 -5.72 -9.97
N LEU A 9 -1.98 -4.42 -9.85
CA LEU A 9 -1.49 -3.66 -11.01
C LEU A 9 -0.06 -4.08 -11.31
N PRO A 10 0.32 -4.17 -12.59
CA PRO A 10 1.69 -4.44 -12.98
C PRO A 10 2.61 -3.37 -12.42
N THR A 11 3.79 -3.82 -12.03
CA THR A 11 4.77 -2.97 -11.39
C THR A 11 5.39 -1.97 -12.37
N HIS A 12 5.76 -2.36 -13.60
CA HIS A 12 6.37 -1.47 -14.60
C HIS A 12 6.17 -1.91 -16.07
N SER A 13 6.57 -1.02 -16.99
CA SER A 13 6.42 -1.10 -18.46
C SER A 13 7.35 -2.07 -19.20
N SER A 14 8.31 -2.69 -18.52
CA SER A 14 9.37 -3.43 -19.22
C SER A 14 8.91 -4.74 -19.86
N GLY A 15 7.64 -5.12 -19.76
CA GLY A 15 7.12 -6.41 -20.21
C GLY A 15 7.70 -7.60 -19.43
N THR A 16 8.66 -7.36 -18.53
CA THR A 16 9.33 -8.39 -17.72
C THR A 16 8.77 -8.49 -16.30
N GLY A 17 7.86 -7.59 -15.88
CA GLY A 17 7.16 -7.67 -14.58
C GLY A 17 8.06 -7.49 -13.35
N THR A 18 9.17 -6.75 -13.47
CA THR A 18 10.24 -6.71 -12.44
C THR A 18 10.37 -5.42 -11.64
N GLY A 19 9.40 -4.51 -11.71
CA GLY A 19 9.53 -3.26 -10.95
C GLY A 19 8.89 -3.32 -9.56
N PRO A 20 8.89 -2.24 -8.77
CA PRO A 20 8.34 -2.25 -7.44
C PRO A 20 6.84 -2.02 -7.53
N LEU A 21 6.10 -2.72 -6.69
CA LEU A 21 4.68 -2.47 -6.53
C LEU A 21 4.46 -1.03 -6.07
N PHE A 22 3.68 -0.24 -6.82
CA PHE A 22 3.38 1.14 -6.44
C PHE A 22 1.97 1.31 -5.85
N SER A 23 1.05 0.37 -6.10
CA SER A 23 -0.34 0.49 -5.62
C SER A 23 -0.41 0.33 -4.10
N PRO A 24 -0.80 1.37 -3.35
CA PRO A 24 -0.79 1.30 -1.89
C PRO A 24 -1.88 0.36 -1.35
N ASN A 25 -3.00 0.22 -2.07
CA ASN A 25 -4.05 -0.73 -1.70
C ASN A 25 -3.57 -2.17 -1.92
N THR A 26 -2.83 -2.43 -3.00
CA THR A 26 -2.25 -3.75 -3.23
C THR A 26 -1.23 -4.08 -2.14
N TRP A 27 -0.35 -3.15 -1.79
CA TRP A 27 0.57 -3.32 -0.66
C TRP A 27 -0.16 -3.69 0.62
N THR A 28 -1.29 -3.02 0.90
CA THR A 28 -2.09 -3.30 2.08
C THR A 28 -2.60 -4.75 2.10
N THR A 29 -3.15 -5.24 0.98
CA THR A 29 -3.59 -6.64 0.86
C THR A 29 -2.41 -7.62 0.94
N ARG A 30 -1.29 -7.31 0.28
CA ARG A 30 -0.08 -8.16 0.31
C ARG A 30 0.44 -8.31 1.74
N LEU A 31 0.58 -7.22 2.47
CA LEU A 31 1.00 -7.24 3.87
C LEU A 31 -0.02 -7.95 4.75
N THR A 32 -1.31 -7.86 4.44
CA THR A 32 -2.35 -8.64 5.15
C THR A 32 -2.15 -10.14 4.96
N LEU A 33 -1.87 -10.60 3.74
CA LEU A 33 -1.59 -12.02 3.46
C LEU A 33 -0.30 -12.48 4.16
N LEU A 34 0.74 -11.66 4.14
CA LEU A 34 1.99 -11.93 4.86
C LEU A 34 1.78 -11.99 6.39
N HIS A 35 0.92 -11.13 6.94
CA HIS A 35 0.60 -11.09 8.38
C HIS A 35 -0.04 -12.38 8.84
N MET A 36 -0.93 -12.89 8.02
CA MET A 36 -1.61 -14.15 8.27
C MET A 36 -0.76 -15.36 7.88
N ASN A 37 0.46 -15.15 7.38
CA ASN A 37 1.35 -16.18 6.85
C ASN A 37 0.68 -17.07 5.79
N LEU A 38 -0.22 -16.47 4.99
CA LEU A 38 -0.95 -17.18 3.94
C LEU A 38 -0.12 -17.24 2.66
N PRO A 39 0.12 -18.42 2.07
CA PRO A 39 0.82 -18.50 0.79
C PRO A 39 -0.05 -17.95 -0.33
N PHE A 40 0.55 -17.10 -1.16
CA PHE A 40 -0.14 -16.49 -2.29
C PHE A 40 0.75 -16.40 -3.54
N ARG A 41 0.09 -16.31 -4.69
CA ARG A 41 0.68 -16.08 -6.00
C ARG A 41 0.09 -14.82 -6.61
N VAL A 42 0.91 -14.10 -7.37
CA VAL A 42 0.56 -12.81 -7.92
C VAL A 42 0.20 -12.94 -9.40
N VAL A 43 -0.90 -12.32 -9.80
CA VAL A 43 -1.30 -12.12 -11.19
C VAL A 43 -1.40 -10.62 -11.46
N GLU A 44 -0.59 -10.13 -12.38
CA GLU A 44 -0.59 -8.72 -12.75
C GLU A 44 -1.68 -8.44 -13.81
N LEU A 45 -2.49 -7.41 -13.57
CA LEU A 45 -3.60 -6.98 -14.42
C LEU A 45 -3.42 -5.51 -14.81
N ASP A 46 -3.32 -5.25 -16.12
CA ASP A 46 -3.39 -3.87 -16.61
C ASP A 46 -4.83 -3.33 -16.58
N GLY A 47 -4.98 -2.02 -16.75
CA GLY A 47 -6.28 -1.35 -16.75
C GLY A 47 -7.31 -1.98 -17.72
N PRO A 48 -6.93 -2.27 -18.99
CA PRO A 48 -7.80 -3.01 -19.92
C PRO A 48 -8.21 -4.39 -19.43
N SER A 49 -7.30 -5.17 -18.83
CA SER A 49 -7.56 -6.55 -18.38
C SER A 49 -8.54 -6.62 -17.22
N LEU A 50 -8.66 -5.54 -16.43
CA LEU A 50 -9.72 -5.43 -15.44
C LEU A 50 -11.11 -5.49 -16.09
N ARG A 51 -11.27 -5.04 -17.33
CA ARG A 51 -12.56 -5.09 -18.05
C ARG A 51 -12.89 -6.47 -18.61
N HIS A 52 -12.05 -7.48 -18.39
CA HIS A 52 -12.32 -8.84 -18.82
C HIS A 52 -13.66 -9.35 -18.26
N GLU A 53 -14.40 -10.14 -19.04
CA GLU A 53 -15.73 -10.65 -18.68
C GLU A 53 -15.72 -11.37 -17.32
N TYR A 54 -14.65 -12.13 -17.07
CA TYR A 54 -14.37 -12.80 -15.80
C TYR A 54 -14.58 -11.90 -14.57
N PHE A 55 -14.01 -10.68 -14.56
CA PHE A 55 -14.14 -9.76 -13.42
C PHE A 55 -15.44 -8.96 -13.49
N THR A 56 -15.86 -8.56 -14.68
CA THR A 56 -17.04 -7.70 -14.84
C THR A 56 -18.35 -8.43 -14.55
N ARG A 57 -18.41 -9.75 -14.74
CA ARG A 57 -19.53 -10.60 -14.31
C ARG A 57 -19.71 -10.59 -12.79
N VAL A 58 -18.62 -10.51 -12.03
CA VAL A 58 -18.63 -10.60 -10.56
C VAL A 58 -18.75 -9.22 -9.92
N PHE A 59 -18.02 -8.22 -10.42
CA PHE A 59 -17.90 -6.90 -9.79
C PHE A 59 -18.57 -5.76 -10.58
N GLY A 60 -19.18 -6.07 -11.73
CA GLY A 60 -19.81 -5.07 -12.59
C GLY A 60 -18.81 -4.29 -13.46
N LYS A 61 -19.18 -3.07 -13.85
CA LYS A 61 -18.49 -2.34 -14.93
C LYS A 61 -17.12 -1.76 -14.57
N ARG A 62 -16.76 -1.72 -13.28
CA ARG A 62 -15.54 -1.05 -12.80
C ARG A 62 -14.84 -1.87 -11.72
N PRO A 63 -14.35 -3.09 -12.03
CA PRO A 63 -13.51 -3.83 -11.11
C PRO A 63 -12.22 -3.05 -10.83
N LEU A 64 -11.73 -3.20 -9.60
CA LEU A 64 -10.56 -2.51 -9.07
C LEU A 64 -9.65 -3.54 -8.42
N VAL A 65 -8.36 -3.27 -8.39
CA VAL A 65 -7.39 -4.04 -7.60
C VAL A 65 -7.07 -3.32 -6.28
N PRO A 66 -6.70 -4.05 -5.22
CA PRO A 66 -6.48 -5.50 -5.18
C PRO A 66 -7.79 -6.31 -5.24
N MET A 67 -7.68 -7.49 -5.84
CA MET A 67 -8.66 -8.58 -5.73
C MET A 67 -7.92 -9.84 -5.30
N ILE A 68 -8.62 -10.75 -4.63
CA ILE A 68 -8.12 -12.10 -4.39
C ILE A 68 -9.09 -13.15 -4.91
N GLU A 69 -8.54 -14.27 -5.36
CA GLU A 69 -9.29 -15.53 -5.48
C GLU A 69 -8.98 -16.38 -4.26
N VAL A 70 -10.01 -16.56 -3.43
CA VAL A 70 -9.99 -17.51 -2.33
C VAL A 70 -10.42 -18.87 -2.91
N PRO A 71 -9.70 -19.96 -2.61
CA PRO A 71 -10.10 -21.29 -3.09
C PRO A 71 -11.30 -21.84 -2.31
N ASP A 72 -11.71 -23.08 -2.60
CA ASP A 72 -12.79 -23.75 -1.87
C ASP A 72 -12.46 -23.99 -0.38
N ASP A 73 -13.46 -24.39 0.40
CA ASP A 73 -13.36 -24.56 1.86
C ASP A 73 -12.32 -25.61 2.27
N GLN A 74 -12.21 -26.72 1.51
CA GLN A 74 -11.21 -27.76 1.78
C GLN A 74 -9.80 -27.22 1.58
N THR A 75 -9.56 -26.54 0.47
CA THR A 75 -8.27 -25.90 0.17
C THR A 75 -7.95 -24.82 1.19
N CYS A 76 -8.95 -24.09 1.71
CA CYS A 76 -8.76 -23.13 2.80
C CYS A 76 -8.33 -23.81 4.11
N ALA A 77 -8.90 -24.97 4.44
CA ALA A 77 -8.45 -25.75 5.60
C ALA A 77 -6.97 -26.15 5.47
N ASP A 78 -6.58 -26.68 4.30
CA ASP A 78 -5.19 -27.07 4.01
C ASP A 78 -4.23 -25.87 4.08
N LEU A 79 -4.67 -24.70 3.60
CA LEU A 79 -3.91 -23.45 3.66
C LEU A 79 -3.67 -22.99 5.11
N GLN A 80 -4.69 -23.10 5.96
CA GLN A 80 -4.57 -22.75 7.37
C GLN A 80 -3.56 -23.64 8.08
N GLU A 81 -3.59 -24.95 7.81
CA GLU A 81 -2.62 -25.90 8.38
C GLU A 81 -1.20 -25.60 7.93
N GLN A 82 -1.00 -25.31 6.63
CA GLN A 82 0.30 -24.89 6.09
C GLN A 82 0.81 -23.61 6.77
N ALA A 83 -0.04 -22.60 6.95
CA ALA A 83 0.32 -21.33 7.59
C ALA A 83 0.68 -21.51 9.08
N LEU A 84 -0.05 -22.36 9.81
CA LEU A 84 0.26 -22.70 11.20
C LEU A 84 1.59 -23.46 11.33
N ALA A 85 1.85 -24.42 10.42
CA ALA A 85 3.10 -25.16 10.37
C ALA A 85 4.29 -24.23 10.07
N ALA A 86 4.16 -23.35 9.09
CA ALA A 86 5.19 -22.37 8.72
C ALA A 86 5.48 -21.35 9.83
N SER A 87 4.48 -21.00 10.64
CA SER A 87 4.67 -20.09 11.78
C SER A 87 5.47 -20.74 12.92
N SER A 88 5.53 -22.07 12.96
CA SER A 88 6.28 -22.84 13.95
C SER A 88 7.74 -23.08 13.52
N SER A 89 8.03 -23.07 12.21
CA SER A 89 9.38 -23.17 11.66
C SER A 89 9.99 -21.78 11.50
N ALA A 90 10.61 -21.27 12.57
CA ALA A 90 11.17 -19.91 12.69
C ALA A 90 12.24 -19.48 11.64
N SER A 91 12.47 -20.24 10.56
CA SER A 91 13.64 -20.09 9.71
C SER A 91 13.47 -20.43 8.22
N GLN A 92 12.26 -20.71 7.73
CA GLN A 92 12.08 -20.92 6.28
C GLN A 92 11.39 -19.73 5.65
N GLY A 93 12.17 -18.93 4.93
CA GLY A 93 11.65 -17.93 4.00
C GLY A 93 10.88 -18.64 2.90
N HIS A 94 9.58 -18.84 3.09
CA HIS A 94 8.70 -19.30 2.03
C HIS A 94 8.69 -18.25 0.91
N GLU A 95 8.80 -18.71 -0.34
CA GLU A 95 8.60 -17.88 -1.53
C GLU A 95 7.13 -17.45 -1.65
N ASN A 96 6.69 -16.58 -0.74
CA ASN A 96 5.38 -15.94 -0.80
C ASN A 96 5.43 -14.79 -1.82
N GLY A 97 4.43 -14.74 -2.68
CA GLY A 97 4.25 -13.64 -3.63
C GLY A 97 5.04 -13.76 -4.93
N SER A 98 5.37 -14.98 -5.39
CA SER A 98 5.89 -15.13 -6.75
C SER A 98 4.81 -14.79 -7.80
N VAL A 99 5.24 -14.08 -8.84
CA VAL A 99 4.41 -13.72 -9.99
C VAL A 99 4.25 -14.95 -10.86
N ILE A 100 3.00 -15.34 -11.14
CA ILE A 100 2.68 -16.56 -11.91
C ILE A 100 2.08 -16.27 -13.28
N GLY A 101 1.82 -15.00 -13.60
CA GLY A 101 1.37 -14.62 -14.94
C GLY A 101 0.80 -13.21 -15.03
N GLY A 102 0.50 -12.82 -16.26
CA GLY A 102 -0.23 -11.60 -16.61
C GLY A 102 -1.65 -11.90 -17.12
N PRO A 103 -2.24 -11.01 -17.94
CA PRO A 103 -3.61 -11.18 -18.46
C PRO A 103 -3.86 -12.51 -19.20
N GLU A 104 -2.82 -13.07 -19.81
CA GLU A 104 -2.86 -14.37 -20.50
C GLU A 104 -3.23 -15.53 -19.56
N PHE A 105 -2.95 -15.40 -18.26
CA PHE A 105 -3.33 -16.36 -17.23
C PHE A 105 -4.85 -16.58 -17.17
N LEU A 106 -5.66 -15.61 -17.62
CA LEU A 106 -7.11 -15.69 -17.61
C LEU A 106 -7.68 -16.48 -18.80
N LYS A 107 -6.97 -16.55 -19.94
CA LYS A 107 -7.54 -17.10 -21.19
C LYS A 107 -7.88 -18.58 -21.12
N ASN A 108 -7.14 -19.33 -20.30
CA ASN A 108 -7.25 -20.79 -20.19
C ASN A 108 -7.76 -21.24 -18.81
N ARG A 109 -8.24 -20.31 -17.97
CA ARG A 109 -8.58 -20.63 -16.60
C ARG A 109 -10.10 -20.76 -16.43
N PRO A 110 -10.60 -21.94 -16.00
CA PRO A 110 -11.99 -22.07 -15.57
C PRO A 110 -12.36 -20.98 -14.56
N GLY A 111 -13.62 -20.55 -14.59
CA GLY A 111 -14.15 -19.52 -13.70
C GLY A 111 -13.93 -19.88 -12.22
N PRO A 112 -13.92 -18.90 -11.29
CA PRO A 112 -13.71 -19.21 -9.87
C PRO A 112 -14.84 -20.09 -9.33
N GLN A 113 -16.07 -19.87 -9.82
CA GLN A 113 -17.25 -20.68 -9.51
C GLN A 113 -17.13 -22.13 -10.00
N GLU A 114 -16.42 -22.39 -11.09
CA GLU A 114 -16.21 -23.75 -11.61
C GLU A 114 -15.19 -24.53 -10.77
N ARG A 115 -14.38 -23.82 -9.98
CA ARG A 115 -13.37 -24.36 -9.07
C ARG A 115 -13.81 -24.33 -7.59
N GLY A 116 -15.05 -23.93 -7.31
CA GLY A 116 -15.54 -23.75 -5.95
C GLY A 116 -14.91 -22.56 -5.19
N GLY A 117 -14.13 -21.72 -5.86
CA GLY A 117 -13.51 -20.53 -5.29
C GLY A 117 -14.38 -19.28 -5.39
N ARG A 118 -13.97 -18.23 -4.68
CA ARG A 118 -14.64 -16.92 -4.70
C ARG A 118 -13.67 -15.77 -4.94
N LEU A 119 -14.10 -14.81 -5.76
CA LEU A 119 -13.39 -13.55 -5.93
C LEU A 119 -13.84 -12.55 -4.87
N VAL A 120 -12.88 -11.87 -4.25
CA VAL A 120 -13.11 -10.84 -3.24
C VAL A 120 -12.33 -9.59 -3.63
N MET A 121 -12.98 -8.43 -3.57
CA MET A 121 -12.42 -7.13 -3.94
C MET A 121 -12.61 -6.13 -2.80
N ASP A 122 -11.83 -5.05 -2.81
CA ASP A 122 -11.66 -4.05 -1.75
C ASP A 122 -10.86 -4.57 -0.56
N THR A 123 -9.76 -3.88 -0.27
CA THR A 123 -8.81 -4.28 0.77
C THR A 123 -9.45 -4.56 2.14
N MET A 124 -10.48 -3.81 2.54
CA MET A 124 -11.13 -4.01 3.85
C MET A 124 -12.03 -5.24 3.84
N ILE A 125 -12.78 -5.44 2.74
CA ILE A 125 -13.60 -6.63 2.54
C ILE A 125 -12.72 -7.87 2.44
N ILE A 126 -11.58 -7.77 1.74
CA ILE A 126 -10.56 -8.82 1.64
C ILE A 126 -10.05 -9.18 3.04
N ALA A 127 -9.55 -8.21 3.82
CA ALA A 127 -9.03 -8.46 5.16
C ALA A 127 -10.09 -9.09 6.08
N ARG A 128 -11.34 -8.62 5.99
CA ARG A 128 -12.45 -9.21 6.74
C ARG A 128 -12.75 -10.65 6.32
N THR A 129 -12.78 -10.89 5.02
CA THR A 129 -13.01 -12.21 4.46
C THR A 129 -11.92 -13.19 4.91
N LEU A 130 -10.65 -12.79 4.86
CA LEU A 130 -9.54 -13.63 5.33
C LEU A 130 -9.66 -13.92 6.84
N HIS A 131 -9.99 -12.91 7.65
CA HIS A 131 -10.23 -13.11 9.08
C HIS A 131 -11.33 -14.15 9.35
N ASP A 132 -12.44 -14.09 8.62
CA ASP A 132 -13.57 -15.01 8.82
C ASP A 132 -13.28 -16.44 8.32
N ILE A 133 -12.52 -16.60 7.23
CA ILE A 133 -12.17 -17.93 6.66
C ILE A 133 -11.06 -18.64 7.47
N PHE A 134 -10.11 -17.88 8.00
CA PHE A 134 -8.90 -18.41 8.64
C PHE A 134 -8.89 -18.10 10.14
N PRO A 135 -9.85 -18.64 10.93
CA PRO A 135 -10.06 -18.25 12.32
C PRO A 135 -8.86 -18.57 13.24
N LYS A 136 -8.01 -19.54 12.86
CA LYS A 136 -6.86 -19.93 13.69
C LYS A 136 -5.61 -19.08 13.44
N LEU A 137 -5.60 -18.27 12.38
CA LEU A 137 -4.46 -17.40 12.04
C LEU A 137 -4.58 -16.05 12.76
N HIS A 138 -3.48 -15.30 12.80
CA HIS A 138 -3.48 -13.98 13.40
C HIS A 138 -4.50 -13.06 12.73
N SER A 139 -5.27 -12.36 13.55
CA SER A 139 -6.26 -11.40 13.04
C SER A 139 -5.54 -10.20 12.43
N PRO A 140 -5.90 -9.76 11.21
CA PRO A 140 -5.37 -8.51 10.66
C PRO A 140 -5.86 -7.27 11.43
N PHE A 141 -6.93 -7.38 12.21
CA PHE A 141 -7.48 -6.27 12.99
C PHE A 141 -6.99 -6.23 14.43
N VAL A 142 -6.53 -7.38 14.96
CA VAL A 142 -6.04 -7.55 16.34
C VAL A 142 -4.76 -8.41 16.27
N PRO A 143 -3.61 -7.82 15.91
CA PRO A 143 -2.41 -8.55 15.46
C PRO A 143 -1.84 -9.58 16.46
N GLU A 144 -2.09 -9.36 17.75
CA GLU A 144 -1.60 -10.22 18.84
C GLU A 144 -2.43 -11.48 19.06
N ARG A 145 -3.61 -11.57 18.47
CA ARG A 145 -4.55 -12.67 18.74
C ARG A 145 -4.89 -13.41 17.46
N SER A 146 -5.26 -14.68 17.61
CA SER A 146 -5.91 -15.38 16.50
C SER A 146 -7.27 -14.75 16.22
N ALA A 147 -7.80 -14.98 15.02
CA ALA A 147 -9.10 -14.47 14.64
C ALA A 147 -10.24 -15.01 15.55
N SER A 148 -10.15 -16.25 16.02
CA SER A 148 -11.12 -16.86 16.95
C SER A 148 -11.03 -16.34 18.39
N GLU A 149 -9.90 -15.77 18.79
CA GLU A 149 -9.67 -15.23 20.14
C GLU A 149 -10.06 -13.75 20.27
N ALA A 150 -10.21 -13.05 19.15
CA ALA A 150 -10.52 -11.64 19.14
C ALA A 150 -11.99 -11.40 19.51
N SER A 151 -12.24 -10.55 20.51
CA SER A 151 -13.62 -10.18 20.85
C SER A 151 -14.26 -9.36 19.73
N ILE A 152 -15.59 -9.42 19.60
CA ILE A 152 -16.31 -8.60 18.61
C ILE A 152 -16.01 -7.10 18.80
N SER A 153 -15.81 -6.67 20.05
CA SER A 153 -15.45 -5.29 20.37
C SER A 153 -14.07 -4.93 19.83
N ASP A 154 -13.06 -5.77 20.09
CA ASP A 154 -11.70 -5.56 19.60
C ASP A 154 -11.66 -5.54 18.07
N LEU A 155 -12.39 -6.46 17.43
CA LEU A 155 -12.50 -6.51 15.96
C LEU A 155 -13.13 -5.25 15.39
N ARG A 156 -14.21 -4.77 16.00
CA ARG A 156 -14.89 -3.54 15.56
C ARG A 156 -13.99 -2.32 15.76
N ALA A 157 -13.29 -2.22 16.88
CA ALA A 157 -12.33 -1.16 17.13
C ALA A 157 -11.19 -1.18 16.11
N GLY A 158 -10.58 -2.35 15.89
CA GLY A 158 -9.48 -2.51 14.95
C GLY A 158 -9.88 -2.24 13.49
N ALA A 159 -11.06 -2.71 13.07
CA ALA A 159 -11.59 -2.44 11.73
C ALA A 159 -11.94 -0.96 11.54
N ASN A 160 -12.57 -0.32 12.53
CA ASN A 160 -12.90 1.11 12.47
C ASN A 160 -11.63 1.97 12.40
N TRP A 161 -10.59 1.62 13.15
CA TRP A 161 -9.31 2.31 13.09
C TRP A 161 -8.66 2.20 11.70
N ALA A 162 -8.58 1.00 11.14
CA ALA A 162 -8.08 0.79 9.78
C ALA A 162 -8.94 1.52 8.73
N HIS A 163 -10.26 1.57 8.89
CA HIS A 163 -11.15 2.34 8.01
C HIS A 163 -10.91 3.84 8.10
N LEU A 164 -10.75 4.38 9.31
CA LEU A 164 -10.44 5.79 9.53
C LEU A 164 -9.11 6.13 8.85
N LEU A 165 -8.08 5.32 9.10
CA LEU A 165 -6.78 5.49 8.46
C LEU A 165 -6.90 5.35 6.94
N LYS A 166 -7.65 4.40 6.38
CA LYS A 166 -7.80 4.25 4.91
C LYS A 166 -8.47 5.47 4.28
N ARG A 167 -9.43 6.09 4.96
CA ARG A 167 -10.09 7.32 4.50
C ARG A 167 -9.21 8.57 4.67
N GLY A 168 -8.26 8.54 5.58
CA GLY A 168 -7.35 9.65 5.89
C GLY A 168 -7.74 10.36 7.18
N LEU A 169 -6.74 10.93 7.86
CA LEU A 169 -6.88 11.57 9.16
C LEU A 169 -7.36 13.02 8.98
N GLY A 170 -8.68 13.26 8.78
CA GLY A 170 -9.21 14.60 8.48
C GLY A 170 -10.71 14.77 8.23
N ASN A 171 -11.12 16.03 8.03
CA ASN A 171 -12.48 16.52 8.27
C ASN A 171 -13.47 16.45 7.08
N SER A 172 -13.08 16.12 5.84
CA SER A 172 -14.04 16.08 4.70
C SER A 172 -13.49 15.54 3.37
N GLU A 173 -12.20 15.70 3.09
CA GLU A 173 -11.54 15.11 1.91
C GLU A 173 -10.66 13.94 2.33
N SER A 174 -10.58 12.89 1.51
CA SER A 174 -9.68 11.78 1.80
C SER A 174 -8.24 12.27 1.69
N ARG A 175 -7.65 12.77 2.78
CA ARG A 175 -6.35 13.47 2.81
C ARG A 175 -5.16 12.70 2.22
N TRP A 176 -5.34 11.41 1.91
CA TRP A 176 -4.41 10.67 1.06
C TRP A 176 -4.42 11.09 -0.41
N SER A 177 -5.41 11.88 -0.86
CA SER A 177 -5.43 12.44 -2.20
C SER A 177 -4.20 13.31 -2.42
N TRP A 178 -3.75 14.08 -1.42
CA TRP A 178 -2.53 14.89 -1.52
C TRP A 178 -1.27 14.06 -1.74
N HIS A 179 -1.17 12.89 -1.10
CA HIS A 179 -0.08 11.94 -1.38
C HIS A 179 -0.11 11.51 -2.85
N PHE A 180 -1.29 11.15 -3.35
CA PHE A 180 -1.44 10.77 -4.75
C PHE A 180 -1.17 11.93 -5.70
N GLU A 181 -1.74 13.12 -5.46
CA GLU A 181 -1.57 14.32 -6.27
C GLU A 181 -0.10 14.73 -6.37
N LEU A 182 0.63 14.68 -5.26
CA LEU A 182 2.06 14.97 -5.20
C LEU A 182 2.89 13.95 -6.00
N LEU A 183 2.51 12.67 -5.96
CA LEU A 183 3.24 11.57 -6.61
C LEU A 183 2.79 11.28 -8.05
N ALA A 184 1.60 11.74 -8.45
CA ALA A 184 0.97 11.35 -9.70
C ALA A 184 1.84 11.62 -10.95
N PRO A 185 2.59 12.75 -11.05
CA PRO A 185 3.53 12.94 -12.18
C PRO A 185 4.61 11.85 -12.25
N ALA A 186 5.20 11.51 -11.11
CA ALA A 186 6.23 10.47 -11.04
C ALA A 186 5.63 9.06 -11.29
N ILE A 187 4.41 8.80 -10.82
CA ILE A 187 3.67 7.57 -11.13
C ILE A 187 3.46 7.45 -12.65
N ALA A 188 2.97 8.51 -13.30
CA ALA A 188 2.74 8.51 -14.74
C ALA A 188 4.03 8.28 -15.53
N ALA A 189 5.13 8.91 -15.11
CA ALA A 189 6.43 8.76 -15.74
C ALA A 189 6.98 7.32 -15.66
N ASN A 190 6.61 6.57 -14.63
CA ASN A 190 7.02 5.18 -14.42
C ASN A 190 6.13 4.15 -15.15
N MET A 191 4.95 4.57 -15.65
CA MET A 191 4.03 3.69 -16.36
C MET A 191 4.44 3.44 -17.82
N ASP A 192 3.99 2.31 -18.35
CA ASP A 192 4.03 1.98 -19.79
C ASP A 192 3.35 3.06 -20.63
N PRO A 193 3.83 3.41 -21.85
CA PRO A 193 3.23 4.45 -22.67
C PRO A 193 1.71 4.30 -22.87
N ARG A 194 1.20 3.07 -23.06
CA ARG A 194 -0.23 2.82 -23.23
C ARG A 194 -1.00 3.09 -21.94
N VAL A 195 -0.49 2.59 -20.81
CA VAL A 195 -1.11 2.78 -19.49
C VAL A 195 -1.03 4.25 -19.05
N ARG A 196 0.11 4.90 -19.29
CA ARG A 196 0.37 6.33 -19.05
C ARG A 196 -0.63 7.20 -19.79
N THR A 197 -0.91 6.89 -21.06
CA THR A 197 -1.88 7.62 -21.87
C THR A 197 -3.27 7.57 -21.23
N PHE A 198 -3.74 6.38 -20.86
CA PHE A 198 -5.00 6.24 -20.13
C PHE A 198 -4.96 6.96 -18.78
N PHE A 199 -3.86 6.83 -18.02
CA PHE A 199 -3.69 7.46 -16.71
C PHE A 199 -3.75 8.99 -16.77
N LYS A 200 -3.25 9.64 -17.83
CA LYS A 200 -3.35 11.11 -18.05
C LYS A 200 -4.67 11.55 -18.69
N SER A 201 -5.53 10.62 -19.11
CA SER A 201 -6.73 10.95 -19.92
C SER A 201 -7.89 11.52 -19.11
N ASP A 202 -8.79 12.21 -19.81
CA ASP A 202 -10.09 12.66 -19.28
C ASP A 202 -11.02 11.49 -18.93
N GLU A 203 -10.87 10.33 -19.57
CA GLU A 203 -11.64 9.12 -19.20
C GLU A 203 -11.30 8.69 -17.77
N LYS A 204 -10.04 8.80 -17.37
CA LYS A 204 -9.56 8.43 -16.04
C LYS A 204 -9.80 9.52 -15.00
N ASN A 205 -9.49 10.78 -15.32
CA ASN A 205 -9.44 11.88 -14.35
C ASN A 205 -10.64 12.86 -14.45
N GLY A 206 -11.52 12.68 -15.43
CA GLY A 206 -12.52 13.68 -15.79
C GLY A 206 -11.93 14.82 -16.62
N LYS A 207 -12.80 15.64 -17.20
CA LYS A 207 -12.41 16.72 -18.14
C LYS A 207 -11.37 17.68 -17.55
N GLY A 208 -10.17 17.69 -18.14
CA GLY A 208 -9.03 18.51 -17.72
C GLY A 208 -8.47 18.12 -16.35
N GLY A 209 -8.79 16.93 -15.84
CA GLY A 209 -8.40 16.50 -14.50
C GLY A 209 -6.90 16.38 -14.32
N TRP A 210 -6.19 15.93 -15.36
CA TRP A 210 -4.72 15.84 -15.32
C TRP A 210 -4.06 17.22 -15.25
N GLN A 211 -4.50 18.18 -16.06
CA GLN A 211 -3.96 19.54 -16.04
C GLN A 211 -4.25 20.24 -14.71
N LYS A 212 -5.43 20.02 -14.11
CA LYS A 212 -5.74 20.51 -12.76
C LYS A 212 -4.80 19.93 -11.71
N LEU A 213 -4.50 18.63 -11.80
CA LEU A 213 -3.55 17.97 -10.90
C LEU A 213 -2.15 18.58 -11.03
N LEU A 214 -1.69 18.80 -12.27
CA LEU A 214 -0.40 19.46 -12.50
C LEU A 214 -0.38 20.90 -12.02
N ALA A 215 -1.50 21.62 -12.05
CA ALA A 215 -1.55 23.01 -11.61
C ALA A 215 -1.49 23.20 -10.08
N LEU A 216 -1.54 22.12 -9.29
CA LEU A 216 -1.47 22.20 -7.83
C LEU A 216 -0.07 22.61 -7.36
N ASP A 217 0.00 23.47 -6.34
CA ASP A 217 1.27 23.90 -5.74
C ASP A 217 1.99 22.75 -5.02
N ARG A 218 3.21 22.43 -5.44
CA ARG A 218 3.97 21.28 -4.89
C ARG A 218 4.41 21.50 -3.45
N GLY A 219 4.68 22.74 -3.06
CA GLY A 219 5.11 23.09 -1.70
C GLY A 219 3.99 22.86 -0.70
N GLU A 220 2.79 23.31 -1.05
CA GLU A 220 1.57 23.09 -0.28
C GLU A 220 1.19 21.60 -0.24
N LEU A 221 1.26 20.90 -1.37
CA LEU A 221 1.01 19.46 -1.40
C LEU A 221 1.99 18.70 -0.49
N LEU A 222 3.28 19.02 -0.52
CA LEU A 222 4.29 18.42 0.35
C LEU A 222 4.02 18.74 1.83
N ALA A 223 3.72 20.00 2.17
CA ALA A 223 3.38 20.42 3.53
C ALA A 223 2.17 19.66 4.09
N ARG A 224 1.08 19.61 3.31
CA ARG A 224 -0.16 18.90 3.67
C ARG A 224 0.06 17.40 3.82
N THR A 225 0.82 16.81 2.91
CA THR A 225 1.20 15.39 2.91
C THR A 225 1.96 15.07 4.19
N ARG A 226 3.01 15.84 4.53
CA ARG A 226 3.76 15.69 5.79
C ARG A 226 2.84 15.86 6.99
N ARG A 227 2.02 16.91 7.03
CA ARG A 227 1.11 17.19 8.16
C ARG A 227 0.13 16.06 8.43
N SER A 228 -0.34 15.36 7.40
CA SER A 228 -1.22 14.21 7.56
C SER A 228 -0.59 13.07 8.37
N LEU A 229 0.76 13.03 8.47
CA LEU A 229 1.51 12.02 9.23
C LEU A 229 1.70 12.38 10.71
N ARG A 230 1.39 13.62 11.14
CA ARG A 230 1.60 14.05 12.54
C ARG A 230 0.93 13.15 13.57
N PRO A 231 -0.34 12.73 13.43
CA PRO A 231 -0.96 11.87 14.44
C PRO A 231 -0.28 10.50 14.54
N ILE A 232 0.27 10.01 13.42
CA ILE A 232 0.98 8.73 13.35
C ILE A 232 2.35 8.86 14.02
N SER A 233 3.11 9.91 13.69
CA SER A 233 4.38 10.20 14.37
C SER A 233 4.19 10.41 15.87
N HIS A 234 3.12 11.12 16.27
CA HIS A 234 2.78 11.32 17.67
C HIS A 234 2.53 9.98 18.39
N HIS A 235 1.82 9.04 17.76
CA HIS A 235 1.59 7.70 18.30
C HIS A 235 2.91 6.95 18.57
N PHE A 236 3.89 7.05 17.68
CA PHE A 236 5.18 6.36 17.84
C PHE A 236 6.19 7.07 18.74
N SER A 237 5.93 8.33 19.10
CA SER A 237 6.85 9.13 19.90
C SER A 237 6.45 9.24 21.36
N ASN A 238 5.21 8.90 21.70
CA ASN A 238 4.67 9.06 23.02
C ASN A 238 4.29 7.70 23.62
N PRO A 239 4.54 7.48 24.92
CA PRO A 239 3.99 6.33 25.63
C PRO A 239 2.48 6.30 25.48
N VAL A 240 1.90 5.10 25.40
CA VAL A 240 0.45 4.95 25.37
C VAL A 240 -0.11 5.45 26.70
N PRO A 241 -1.00 6.45 26.72
CA PRO A 241 -1.63 6.89 27.96
C PRO A 241 -2.29 5.70 28.65
N PHE A 242 -2.11 5.58 29.97
CA PHE A 242 -2.69 4.52 30.80
C PHE A 242 -2.15 3.10 30.56
N SER A 243 -1.04 2.95 29.85
CA SER A 243 -0.25 1.72 29.83
C SER A 243 0.77 1.75 30.98
N ASP A 244 0.91 0.63 31.70
CA ASP A 244 2.02 0.45 32.66
C ASP A 244 3.39 0.37 31.95
N ASP A 245 3.37 0.12 30.64
CA ASP A 245 4.56 0.12 29.81
C ASP A 245 4.89 1.54 29.34
N SER A 246 6.05 2.05 29.76
CA SER A 246 6.55 3.38 29.40
C SER A 246 7.09 3.46 27.96
N ALA A 247 7.24 2.32 27.28
CA ALA A 247 7.76 2.29 25.92
C ALA A 247 6.70 2.78 24.92
N PRO A 248 7.10 3.60 23.91
CA PRO A 248 6.24 3.88 22.77
C PRO A 248 5.87 2.58 22.02
N PRO A 249 4.65 2.47 21.49
CA PRO A 249 4.21 1.29 20.76
C PRO A 249 5.05 1.10 19.49
N LEU A 250 5.36 -0.16 19.14
CA LEU A 250 6.14 -0.44 17.93
C LEU A 250 5.27 -0.36 16.65
N PHE A 251 3.97 -0.64 16.77
CA PHE A 251 2.98 -0.66 15.68
C PHE A 251 1.68 0.05 16.09
N LEU A 252 0.80 0.33 15.12
CA LEU A 252 -0.41 1.14 15.34
C LEU A 252 -1.46 0.44 16.21
N GLN A 253 -1.55 -0.89 16.13
CA GLN A 253 -2.60 -1.67 16.82
C GLN A 253 -2.04 -2.70 17.81
N SER A 254 -0.71 -2.79 17.93
CA SER A 254 -0.07 -3.80 18.74
C SER A 254 1.33 -3.33 19.19
N PRO A 255 1.80 -3.83 20.34
CA PRO A 255 3.17 -3.57 20.81
C PRO A 255 4.22 -4.32 20.00
N THR A 256 3.89 -5.42 19.30
CA THR A 256 4.91 -6.36 18.77
C THR A 256 4.68 -6.81 17.34
N ARG A 257 3.51 -6.57 16.74
CA ARG A 257 3.18 -7.03 15.40
C ARG A 257 2.38 -5.99 14.61
N PRO A 258 2.65 -5.82 13.30
CA PRO A 258 1.86 -4.92 12.48
C PRO A 258 0.47 -5.49 12.22
N GLY A 259 -0.51 -4.61 12.11
CA GLY A 259 -1.87 -4.95 11.68
C GLY A 259 -2.25 -4.35 10.33
N LEU A 260 -3.53 -4.45 10.00
CA LEU A 260 -4.11 -3.83 8.82
C LEU A 260 -3.92 -2.30 8.82
N SER A 261 -3.94 -1.67 9.99
CA SER A 261 -3.68 -0.23 10.10
C SER A 261 -2.26 0.14 9.70
N ASP A 262 -1.27 -0.63 10.15
CA ASP A 262 0.13 -0.46 9.73
C ASP A 262 0.27 -0.70 8.23
N ALA A 263 -0.38 -1.74 7.70
CA ALA A 263 -0.37 -2.05 6.27
C ALA A 263 -0.96 -0.92 5.41
N VAL A 264 -2.03 -0.25 5.87
CA VAL A 264 -2.64 0.90 5.18
C VAL A 264 -1.67 2.07 5.08
N ILE A 265 -1.00 2.43 6.18
CA ILE A 265 -0.05 3.55 6.20
C ILE A 265 1.21 3.18 5.43
N PHE A 266 1.74 1.98 5.65
CA PHE A 266 2.94 1.52 4.96
C PHE A 266 2.72 1.39 3.46
N GLY A 267 1.52 1.03 3.00
CA GLY A 267 1.19 1.05 1.58
C GLY A 267 1.43 2.43 0.93
N ARG A 268 1.20 3.53 1.66
CA ARG A 268 1.50 4.90 1.18
C ARG A 268 3.01 5.16 1.14
N TYR A 269 3.74 4.73 2.16
CA TYR A 269 5.20 4.78 2.16
C TYR A 269 5.76 4.02 0.96
N ALA A 270 5.37 2.76 0.78
CA ALA A 270 5.82 1.90 -0.28
C ALA A 270 5.48 2.45 -1.68
N MET A 271 4.28 3.03 -1.86
CA MET A 271 3.92 3.76 -3.09
C MET A 271 4.91 4.87 -3.41
N SER A 272 5.21 5.73 -2.42
CA SER A 272 6.16 6.84 -2.61
C SER A 272 7.58 6.34 -2.88
N ALA A 273 8.06 5.34 -2.12
CA ALA A 273 9.40 4.79 -2.24
C ALA A 273 9.62 4.08 -3.59
N ALA A 274 8.62 3.33 -4.05
CA ALA A 274 8.61 2.70 -5.36
C ALA A 274 8.63 3.73 -6.50
N THR A 275 7.89 4.82 -6.34
CA THR A 275 7.69 5.80 -7.41
C THR A 275 8.85 6.80 -7.51
N ASP A 276 9.18 7.48 -6.41
CA ASP A 276 10.23 8.49 -6.32
C ASP A 276 10.84 8.44 -4.91
N SER A 277 11.99 7.77 -4.80
CA SER A 277 12.66 7.56 -3.52
C SER A 277 13.19 8.85 -2.88
N THR A 278 13.46 9.89 -3.68
CA THR A 278 13.91 11.19 -3.14
C THR A 278 12.73 11.94 -2.54
N LEU A 279 11.61 12.01 -3.25
CA LEU A 279 10.37 12.58 -2.72
C LEU A 279 9.84 11.76 -1.54
N SER A 280 9.95 10.43 -1.57
CA SER A 280 9.60 9.58 -0.43
C SER A 280 10.38 10.00 0.83
N LYS A 281 11.70 10.21 0.73
CA LYS A 281 12.50 10.73 1.85
C LYS A 281 11.99 12.11 2.30
N ALA A 282 11.69 13.02 1.37
CA ALA A 282 11.13 14.34 1.72
C ALA A 282 9.78 14.26 2.46
N ILE A 283 8.93 13.28 2.13
CA ILE A 283 7.62 13.09 2.79
C ILE A 283 7.80 12.49 4.18
N TRP A 284 8.62 11.44 4.30
CA TRP A 284 8.66 10.57 5.48
C TRP A 284 9.80 10.86 6.45
N ALA A 285 10.77 11.71 6.09
CA ALA A 285 11.87 12.08 6.96
C ALA A 285 11.41 12.82 8.23
N GLU A 286 12.02 12.45 9.35
CA GLU A 286 11.80 13.10 10.65
C GLU A 286 12.23 14.56 10.64
N ASP A 287 13.35 14.88 9.97
CA ASP A 287 13.87 16.23 9.82
C ASP A 287 13.18 16.98 8.65
N PRO A 288 12.49 18.10 8.89
CA PRO A 288 11.86 18.90 7.85
C PRO A 288 12.84 19.49 6.82
N LYS A 289 14.14 19.59 7.13
CA LYS A 289 15.15 20.11 6.18
C LYS A 289 15.22 19.27 4.91
N VAL A 290 15.06 17.96 5.01
CA VAL A 290 15.03 17.05 3.84
C VAL A 290 13.89 17.43 2.89
N ALA A 291 12.74 17.87 3.42
CA ALA A 291 11.61 18.30 2.63
C ALA A 291 11.87 19.64 1.92
N ARG A 292 12.50 20.59 2.62
CA ARG A 292 12.91 21.89 2.06
C ARG A 292 13.95 21.72 0.96
N GLU A 293 14.96 20.89 1.18
CA GLU A 293 16.01 20.58 0.19
C GLU A 293 15.42 19.96 -1.07
N TRP A 294 14.52 18.99 -0.92
CA TRP A 294 13.82 18.40 -2.06
C TRP A 294 12.99 19.45 -2.82
N PHE A 295 12.24 20.30 -2.11
CA PHE A 295 11.43 21.33 -2.75
C PHE A 295 12.31 22.34 -3.50
N ALA A 296 13.38 22.83 -2.89
CA ALA A 296 14.32 23.75 -3.55
C ALA A 296 14.90 23.16 -4.85
N ALA A 297 15.19 21.86 -4.86
CA ALA A 297 15.74 21.16 -6.03
C ALA A 297 14.70 20.80 -7.11
N ASN A 298 13.41 20.72 -6.77
CA ASN A 298 12.35 20.20 -7.65
C ASN A 298 11.16 21.15 -7.83
N ARG A 299 11.25 22.39 -7.32
CA ARG A 299 10.20 23.40 -7.51
C ARG A 299 10.11 23.78 -8.98
N ARG A 300 8.89 24.09 -9.40
CA ARG A 300 8.62 24.65 -10.72
C ARG A 300 8.57 26.17 -10.64
N PRO A 301 8.70 26.88 -11.77
CA PRO A 301 8.59 28.33 -11.80
C PRO A 301 7.25 28.85 -11.25
N GLU A 302 6.17 28.10 -11.42
CA GLU A 302 4.82 28.45 -10.96
C GLU A 302 4.53 28.09 -9.49
N ASP A 303 5.36 27.26 -8.85
CA ASP A 303 5.19 26.93 -7.44
C ASP A 303 5.57 28.14 -6.57
N ALA A 304 4.82 28.37 -5.50
CA ALA A 304 5.08 29.43 -4.54
C ALA A 304 6.44 29.22 -3.86
N GLU A 305 7.18 30.32 -3.63
CA GLU A 305 8.40 30.25 -2.84
C GLU A 305 8.07 29.90 -1.39
N LEU A 306 8.89 29.02 -0.80
CA LEU A 306 8.77 28.73 0.62
C LEU A 306 9.28 29.91 1.45
N PRO A 307 8.71 30.17 2.62
CA PRO A 307 9.29 31.08 3.61
C PRO A 307 10.75 30.73 3.90
N VAL A 308 11.62 31.74 3.93
CA VAL A 308 13.05 31.59 4.20
C VAL A 308 13.31 31.13 5.63
N VAL A 309 12.47 31.59 6.57
CA VAL A 309 12.60 31.30 8.00
C VAL A 309 12.12 29.88 8.28
N GLU A 310 12.95 29.10 8.97
CA GLU A 310 12.61 27.77 9.46
C GLU A 310 11.49 27.86 10.50
N GLY A 311 10.44 27.05 10.35
CA GLY A 311 9.24 27.04 11.18
C GLY A 311 8.06 27.85 10.59
N GLU A 312 8.29 28.71 9.60
CA GLU A 312 7.23 29.49 8.95
C GLU A 312 6.55 28.72 7.80
N TRP A 313 7.20 27.70 7.24
CA TRP A 313 6.55 26.84 6.27
C TRP A 313 5.72 25.79 6.99
N ASP A 314 4.49 25.62 6.53
CA ASP A 314 3.53 24.65 7.02
C ASP A 314 4.00 23.17 7.02
N GLY A 315 5.05 22.87 6.24
CA GLY A 315 5.73 21.58 6.17
C GLY A 315 6.92 21.40 7.13
N ASP A 316 7.30 22.44 7.89
CA ASP A 316 8.35 22.45 8.92
C ASP A 316 7.90 21.76 10.20
N ILE A 317 7.50 20.51 10.03
CA ILE A 317 7.09 19.65 11.13
C ILE A 317 8.11 18.53 11.29
N THR A 318 8.41 18.22 12.53
CA THR A 318 9.17 17.02 12.88
C THR A 318 8.24 15.81 12.89
N LEU A 319 8.76 14.66 12.45
CA LEU A 319 8.02 13.39 12.42
C LEU A 319 8.74 12.29 13.23
N PRO A 320 9.04 12.51 14.53
CA PRO A 320 9.75 11.53 15.34
C PRO A 320 9.07 10.15 15.38
N GLY A 321 9.88 9.10 15.53
CA GLY A 321 9.46 7.71 15.66
C GLY A 321 9.01 7.05 14.36
N LEU A 322 8.79 7.84 13.31
CA LEU A 322 8.29 7.36 12.02
C LEU A 322 9.35 6.55 11.28
N GLN A 323 10.62 6.96 11.34
CA GLN A 323 11.71 6.22 10.70
C GLN A 323 11.87 4.83 11.32
N GLY A 324 11.86 4.75 12.66
CA GLY A 324 11.93 3.48 13.37
C GLY A 324 10.76 2.55 13.03
N TRP A 325 9.55 3.08 12.86
CA TRP A 325 8.40 2.29 12.41
C TRP A 325 8.56 1.80 10.95
N ILE A 326 9.04 2.66 10.03
CA ILE A 326 9.33 2.27 8.65
C ILE A 326 10.34 1.13 8.61
N ASP A 327 11.44 1.22 9.36
CA ASP A 327 12.49 0.20 9.38
C ASP A 327 11.93 -1.15 9.86
N ARG A 328 11.11 -1.14 10.93
CA ARG A 328 10.41 -2.34 11.40
C ARG A 328 9.49 -2.93 10.34
N MET A 329 8.71 -2.11 9.64
CA MET A 329 7.83 -2.58 8.56
C MET A 329 8.62 -3.12 7.36
N MET A 330 9.78 -2.54 7.04
CA MET A 330 10.65 -3.00 5.97
C MET A 330 11.27 -4.37 6.25
N ASP A 331 11.64 -4.62 7.50
CA ASP A 331 12.28 -5.86 7.96
C ASP A 331 11.26 -6.96 8.33
N TRP A 332 10.01 -6.57 8.54
CA TRP A 332 8.95 -7.51 8.87
C TRP A 332 8.71 -8.54 7.75
N SER A 333 8.21 -9.71 8.14
CA SER A 333 7.99 -10.86 7.26
C SER A 333 9.25 -11.26 6.48
N GLY A 334 10.41 -11.26 7.14
CA GLY A 334 11.69 -11.68 6.56
C GLY A 334 12.25 -10.68 5.54
N GLY A 335 11.94 -9.39 5.68
CA GLY A 335 12.43 -8.36 4.77
C GLY A 335 11.75 -8.38 3.39
N HIS A 336 10.54 -8.94 3.26
CA HIS A 336 9.84 -9.02 1.96
C HIS A 336 9.65 -7.62 1.34
N ALA A 337 9.21 -6.65 2.13
CA ALA A 337 9.03 -5.27 1.67
C ALA A 337 10.38 -4.65 1.25
N ARG A 338 11.44 -4.87 2.04
CA ARG A 338 12.79 -4.45 1.71
C ARG A 338 13.25 -5.02 0.37
N SER A 339 13.13 -6.33 0.16
CA SER A 339 13.53 -6.99 -1.09
C SER A 339 12.77 -6.42 -2.30
N GLN A 340 11.46 -6.24 -2.19
CA GLN A 340 10.63 -5.73 -3.29
C GLN A 340 10.95 -4.27 -3.64
N LEU A 341 11.20 -3.44 -2.63
CA LEU A 341 11.55 -2.02 -2.85
C LEU A 341 13.04 -1.81 -3.17
N SER A 342 13.92 -2.77 -2.85
CA SER A 342 15.37 -2.70 -3.12
C SER A 342 15.79 -3.26 -4.47
N GLN A 343 14.98 -4.13 -5.10
CA GLN A 343 15.27 -4.76 -6.40
C GLN A 343 15.49 -3.77 -7.56
N GLU A 344 15.42 -2.46 -7.29
CA GLU A 344 15.17 -1.40 -8.26
C GLU A 344 16.11 -0.19 -8.18
N GLN A 345 17.21 -0.24 -7.43
CA GLN A 345 18.28 0.76 -7.60
C GLN A 345 19.12 0.53 -8.88
N ARG A 346 18.52 0.04 -9.97
CA ARG A 346 19.14 0.17 -11.30
C ARG A 346 19.01 1.64 -11.73
N PRO A 347 20.06 2.25 -12.30
CA PRO A 347 20.08 3.68 -12.60
C PRO A 347 18.90 4.06 -13.49
N ARG A 348 17.98 4.84 -12.95
CA ARG A 348 16.83 5.39 -13.66
C ARG A 348 17.31 6.42 -14.68
N ALA A 349 16.70 6.46 -15.85
CA ALA A 349 16.85 7.61 -16.73
C ALA A 349 16.36 8.86 -15.95
N LYS A 350 17.20 9.89 -15.86
CA LYS A 350 16.78 11.16 -15.26
C LYS A 350 15.59 11.67 -16.06
N LEU A 351 14.46 11.94 -15.40
CA LEU A 351 13.32 12.62 -16.01
C LEU A 351 13.81 13.95 -16.56
N GLN A 352 13.63 14.17 -17.87
CA GLN A 352 13.93 15.47 -18.47
C GLN A 352 12.67 16.34 -18.42
N ALA A 353 12.85 17.66 -18.41
CA ALA A 353 11.73 18.60 -18.40
C ALA A 353 10.74 18.35 -19.57
N SER A 354 11.23 17.83 -20.70
CA SER A 354 10.43 17.43 -21.85
C SER A 354 9.44 16.28 -21.60
N ASP A 355 9.62 15.48 -20.55
CA ASP A 355 8.71 14.37 -20.22
C ASP A 355 7.39 14.87 -19.57
N PHE A 356 7.32 16.17 -19.24
CA PHE A 356 6.17 16.81 -18.61
C PHE A 356 5.28 17.60 -19.58
N GLU A 357 5.74 17.81 -20.82
CA GLU A 357 4.96 18.33 -21.95
C GLU A 357 4.07 17.23 -22.55
#